data_AF-A0A0M8P519-F1
#
_entry.id   AF-A0A0M8P519-F1
#
_cell.length_a   1.000
_cell.length_b   1.000
_cell.length_c   1.000
_cell.angle_alpha   90.00
_cell.angle_beta   90.00
_cell.angle_gamma   90.00
#
_symmetry.space_group_name_H-M   'P 1'
#
loop_
_entity.id
_entity.type
_entity.pdbx_description
1 polymer ?
#
loop_
_entity_poly.entity_id
_entity_poly.type
_entity_poly.pdbx_seq_one_letter_code
_entity_poly.pdbx_strand_id
1 'polypeptide(L)'
;MQHDSWDKASDVENVMGCMIQHSMALTIAQLCRGNEIVPSLLAQDPDYTEVAETILTKKGFKVVGPHGAGGFAEIEDESIVISPFAAAPVKQIIADLARPVLIISTGFDVFNGNEKPLADAESPRTRQMWLDYDVFSLPSHSDDVEICSALKGLYLYHRRQQPLESQGA
;
A
#
# COMPACT_ATOMS: atom_id res chain seq x y z
N MET A 1 8.16 12.96 34.46
CA MET A 1 7.35 11.76 34.17
C MET A 1 6.09 12.20 33.44
N GLN A 2 6.13 12.15 32.12
CA GLN A 2 5.01 12.31 31.18
C GLN A 2 5.58 11.90 29.82
N HIS A 3 5.68 10.59 29.58
CA HIS A 3 6.15 10.02 28.31
C HIS A 3 5.11 9.01 27.78
N ASP A 4 4.40 8.33 28.68
CA ASP A 4 3.47 7.23 28.40
C ASP A 4 2.15 7.60 27.69
N SER A 5 1.85 8.88 27.50
CA SER A 5 0.55 9.31 26.93
C SER A 5 0.56 9.45 25.40
N TRP A 6 1.73 9.63 24.79
CA TRP A 6 1.86 9.85 23.35
C TRP A 6 2.02 8.54 22.58
N ASP A 7 2.77 7.59 23.17
CA ASP A 7 3.01 6.27 22.57
C ASP A 7 1.69 5.50 22.34
N LYS A 8 0.75 5.58 23.29
CA LYS A 8 -0.55 4.90 23.17
C LYS A 8 -1.45 5.42 22.05
N ALA A 9 -1.36 6.70 21.70
CA ALA A 9 -2.19 7.28 20.64
C ALA A 9 -1.65 6.89 19.26
N SER A 10 -0.33 6.93 19.08
CA SER A 10 0.33 6.45 17.87
C SER A 10 0.18 4.96 17.66
N ASP A 11 0.20 4.15 18.73
CA ASP A 11 0.01 2.70 18.64
C ASP A 11 -1.40 2.35 18.15
N VAL A 12 -2.42 3.06 18.62
CA VAL A 12 -3.82 2.85 18.20
C VAL A 12 -4.05 3.30 16.74
N GLU A 13 -3.47 4.44 16.34
CA GLU A 13 -3.50 4.90 14.93
C GLU A 13 -2.79 3.90 14.00
N ASN A 14 -1.66 3.33 14.43
CA ASN A 14 -0.90 2.36 13.65
C ASN A 14 -1.68 1.03 13.48
N VAL A 15 -2.32 0.54 14.54
CA VAL A 15 -3.18 -0.66 14.48
C VAL A 15 -4.34 -0.47 13.49
N MET A 16 -5.00 0.69 13.51
CA MET A 16 -6.09 0.99 12.57
C MET A 16 -5.59 1.03 11.12
N GLY A 17 -4.42 1.63 10.88
CA GLY A 17 -3.78 1.68 9.56
C GLY A 17 -3.53 0.29 8.98
N CYS A 18 -2.92 -0.62 9.75
CA CYS A 18 -2.66 -1.98 9.31
C CYS A 18 -3.96 -2.77 9.07
N MET A 19 -4.98 -2.60 9.92
CA MET A 19 -6.27 -3.26 9.75
C MET A 19 -6.95 -2.87 8.42
N ILE A 20 -6.90 -1.58 8.05
CA ILE A 20 -7.50 -1.09 6.80
C ILE A 20 -6.79 -1.70 5.60
N GLN A 21 -5.45 -1.71 5.59
CA GLN A 21 -4.65 -2.27 4.50
C GLN A 21 -5.00 -3.75 4.24
N HIS A 22 -5.03 -4.57 5.31
CA HIS A 22 -5.36 -5.99 5.20
C HIS A 22 -6.82 -6.22 4.78
N SER A 23 -7.73 -5.39 5.27
CA SER A 23 -9.15 -5.47 4.90
C SER A 23 -9.36 -5.14 3.41
N MET A 24 -8.64 -4.14 2.88
CA MET A 24 -8.65 -3.82 1.45
C MET A 24 -8.11 -4.98 0.61
N ALA A 25 -6.94 -5.53 0.98
CA ALA A 25 -6.34 -6.67 0.29
C ALA A 25 -7.28 -7.89 0.25
N LEU A 26 -7.89 -8.24 1.38
CA LEU A 26 -8.86 -9.34 1.46
C LEU A 26 -10.10 -9.09 0.60
N THR A 27 -10.61 -7.87 0.60
CA THR A 27 -11.79 -7.49 -0.19
C THR A 27 -11.48 -7.62 -1.68
N ILE A 28 -10.34 -7.09 -2.13
CA ILE A 28 -9.90 -7.22 -3.53
C ILE A 28 -9.75 -8.69 -3.91
N ALA A 29 -9.04 -9.47 -3.09
CA ALA A 29 -8.87 -10.91 -3.35
C ALA A 29 -10.20 -11.66 -3.38
N GLN A 30 -11.19 -11.28 -2.56
CA GLN A 30 -12.54 -11.83 -2.59
C GLN A 30 -13.30 -11.46 -3.87
N LEU A 31 -13.20 -10.21 -4.33
CA LEU A 31 -13.82 -9.78 -5.58
C LEU A 31 -13.23 -10.49 -6.80
N CYS A 32 -11.95 -10.87 -6.74
CA CYS A 32 -11.30 -11.68 -7.76
C CYS A 32 -11.68 -13.17 -7.69
N ARG A 33 -12.40 -13.64 -6.66
CA ARG A 33 -12.85 -15.04 -6.57
C ARG A 33 -13.91 -15.29 -7.64
N GLY A 34 -13.54 -16.05 -8.67
CA GLY A 34 -14.37 -16.28 -9.87
C GLY A 34 -13.60 -16.03 -11.16
N ASN A 35 -12.46 -15.34 -11.08
CA ASN A 35 -11.51 -15.23 -12.17
C ASN A 35 -10.60 -16.48 -12.21
N GLU A 36 -10.03 -16.77 -13.38
CA GLU A 36 -9.07 -17.89 -13.55
C GLU A 36 -7.81 -17.72 -12.68
N ILE A 37 -7.48 -16.48 -12.31
CA ILE A 37 -6.32 -16.13 -11.50
C ILE A 37 -6.82 -15.52 -10.17
N VAL A 38 -6.58 -16.24 -9.07
CA VAL A 38 -6.78 -15.71 -7.72
C VAL A 38 -5.46 -15.08 -7.27
N PRO A 39 -5.43 -13.80 -6.87
CA PRO A 39 -4.20 -13.16 -6.47
C PRO A 39 -3.64 -13.78 -5.18
N SER A 40 -2.34 -14.03 -5.16
CA SER A 40 -1.62 -14.37 -3.94
C SER A 40 -1.64 -13.19 -2.97
N LEU A 41 -1.99 -13.45 -1.71
CA LEU A 41 -1.96 -12.43 -0.66
C LEU A 41 -0.61 -12.47 0.06
N LEU A 42 0.19 -11.42 -0.10
CA LEU A 42 1.47 -11.26 0.60
C LEU A 42 1.35 -10.12 1.62
N ALA A 43 1.98 -10.27 2.78
CA ALA A 43 2.06 -9.24 3.80
C ALA A 43 3.49 -9.15 4.34
N GLN A 44 3.96 -7.94 4.59
CA GLN A 44 5.25 -7.69 5.23
C GLN A 44 5.14 -6.47 6.12
N ASP A 45 5.46 -6.68 7.39
CA ASP A 45 5.66 -5.63 8.38
C ASP A 45 6.68 -6.17 9.41
N PRO A 46 7.81 -5.48 9.64
CA PRO A 46 8.78 -5.90 10.63
C PRO A 46 8.22 -5.94 12.06
N ASP A 47 7.12 -5.23 12.33
CA ASP A 47 6.50 -5.13 13.66
C ASP A 47 5.40 -6.17 13.88
N TYR A 48 5.17 -7.12 12.96
CA TYR A 48 4.24 -8.20 13.21
C TYR A 48 4.66 -9.08 14.40
N THR A 49 3.71 -9.29 15.30
CA THR A 49 3.83 -10.29 16.37
C THR A 49 3.47 -11.68 15.83
N GLU A 50 3.91 -12.74 16.51
CA GLU A 50 3.50 -14.12 16.20
C GLU A 50 1.97 -14.29 16.13
N VAL A 51 1.23 -13.54 16.95
CA VAL A 51 -0.24 -13.52 16.95
C VAL A 51 -0.76 -12.91 15.65
N ALA A 52 -0.21 -11.77 15.23
CA ALA A 52 -0.58 -11.12 13.97
C ALA A 52 -0.28 -12.03 12.76
N GLU A 53 0.91 -12.63 12.70
CA GLU A 53 1.29 -13.58 11.66
C GLU A 53 0.33 -14.78 11.59
N THR A 54 -0.05 -15.32 12.75
CA THR A 54 -1.01 -16.43 12.85
C THR A 54 -2.39 -16.03 12.31
N ILE A 55 -2.87 -14.82 12.63
CA ILE A 55 -4.15 -14.31 12.15
C ILE A 55 -4.11 -14.13 10.62
N LEU A 56 -3.06 -13.48 10.11
CA LEU A 56 -2.89 -13.22 8.68
C LEU A 56 -2.79 -14.53 7.88
N THR A 57 -2.02 -15.50 8.37
CA THR A 57 -1.88 -16.82 7.73
C THR A 57 -3.23 -17.55 7.66
N LYS A 58 -4.04 -17.50 8.73
CA LYS A 58 -5.41 -18.07 8.73
C LYS A 58 -6.35 -17.39 7.73
N LYS A 59 -6.06 -16.16 7.33
CA LYS A 59 -6.80 -15.40 6.32
C LYS A 59 -6.25 -15.59 4.89
N GLY A 60 -5.21 -16.40 4.73
CA GLY A 60 -4.62 -16.75 3.44
C GLY A 60 -3.45 -15.86 3.02
N PHE A 61 -2.95 -14.99 3.89
CA PHE A 61 -1.71 -14.25 3.62
C PHE A 61 -0.50 -15.15 3.84
N LYS A 62 0.50 -15.00 2.98
CA LYS A 62 1.88 -15.42 3.24
C LYS A 62 2.63 -14.22 3.80
N VAL A 63 3.05 -14.30 5.06
CA VAL A 63 3.95 -13.29 5.65
C VAL A 63 5.34 -13.50 5.06
N VAL A 64 5.92 -12.46 4.45
CA VAL A 64 7.21 -12.50 3.76
C VAL A 64 8.18 -11.51 4.38
N GLY A 65 9.48 -11.80 4.26
CA GLY A 65 10.54 -10.89 4.75
C GLY A 65 10.53 -10.58 6.26
N PRO A 66 10.27 -11.53 7.18
CA PRO A 66 10.21 -11.23 8.64
C PRO A 66 11.51 -10.63 9.21
N HIS A 67 12.63 -10.76 8.49
CA HIS A 67 13.93 -10.20 8.89
C HIS A 67 14.60 -9.38 7.77
N GLY A 68 13.84 -8.89 6.78
CA GLY A 68 14.43 -8.16 5.65
C GLY A 68 13.43 -7.68 4.60
N ALA A 69 13.93 -7.49 3.38
CA ALA A 69 13.22 -6.84 2.28
C ALA A 69 12.55 -7.83 1.30
N GLY A 70 12.28 -9.07 1.74
CA GLY A 70 11.92 -10.18 0.86
C GLY A 70 10.64 -9.94 0.03
N GLY A 71 9.66 -9.25 0.59
CA GLY A 71 8.41 -8.93 -0.10
C GLY A 71 8.58 -8.02 -1.32
N PHE A 72 9.63 -7.20 -1.36
CA PHE A 72 9.90 -6.37 -2.54
C PHE A 72 10.34 -7.18 -3.76
N ALA A 73 10.94 -8.35 -3.56
CA ALA A 73 11.35 -9.24 -4.65
C ALA A 73 10.15 -9.95 -5.32
N GLU A 74 9.00 -9.95 -4.67
CA GLU A 74 7.77 -10.58 -5.17
C GLU A 74 6.90 -9.59 -5.98
N ILE A 75 7.30 -8.32 -6.07
CA ILE A 75 6.54 -7.28 -6.79
C ILE A 75 6.83 -7.41 -8.29
N GLU A 76 5.76 -7.47 -9.08
CA GLU A 76 5.79 -7.51 -10.54
C GLU A 76 4.77 -6.53 -11.16
N ASP A 77 4.77 -6.42 -12.49
CA ASP A 77 3.92 -5.48 -13.22
C ASP A 77 2.42 -5.71 -13.04
N GLU A 78 1.97 -6.96 -12.87
CA GLU A 78 0.56 -7.28 -12.65
C GLU A 78 0.18 -7.29 -11.15
N SER A 79 1.10 -6.89 -10.28
CA SER A 79 0.84 -6.79 -8.84
C SER A 79 -0.12 -5.66 -8.49
N ILE A 80 -0.87 -5.87 -7.40
CA ILE A 80 -1.56 -4.80 -6.68
C ILE A 80 -0.74 -4.49 -5.42
N VAL A 81 -0.21 -3.28 -5.33
CA VAL A 81 0.60 -2.84 -4.18
C VAL A 81 -0.24 -1.95 -3.27
N ILE A 82 -0.39 -2.34 -2.00
CA ILE A 82 -1.07 -1.57 -0.96
C ILE A 82 -0.01 -1.20 0.07
N SER A 83 0.39 0.05 0.11
CA SER A 83 1.49 0.50 0.98
C SER A 83 1.29 1.92 1.54
N PRO A 84 0.12 2.26 2.09
CA PRO A 84 -0.02 3.54 2.76
C PRO A 84 0.83 3.56 4.03
N PHE A 85 1.41 4.72 4.34
CA PHE A 85 2.22 4.94 5.55
C PHE A 85 3.49 4.06 5.64
N ALA A 86 4.00 3.62 4.50
CA ALA A 86 5.20 2.78 4.47
C ALA A 86 6.40 3.47 5.14
N ALA A 87 7.07 2.74 6.03
CA ALA A 87 8.36 3.11 6.61
C ALA A 87 9.56 2.78 5.68
N ALA A 88 9.28 2.47 4.42
CA ALA A 88 10.24 2.10 3.38
C ALA A 88 9.94 2.89 2.09
N PRO A 89 10.93 3.08 1.19
CA PRO A 89 10.77 3.86 -0.04
C PRO A 89 10.05 3.06 -1.15
N VAL A 90 8.84 2.58 -0.87
CA VAL A 90 8.07 1.68 -1.76
C VAL A 90 7.85 2.31 -3.13
N LYS A 91 7.51 3.60 -3.23
CA LYS A 91 7.33 4.31 -4.50
C LYS A 91 8.59 4.28 -5.35
N GLN A 92 9.76 4.39 -4.73
CA GLN A 92 11.03 4.31 -5.46
C GLN A 92 11.36 2.89 -5.88
N ILE A 93 11.08 1.90 -5.01
CA ILE A 93 11.28 0.48 -5.31
C ILE A 93 10.43 0.09 -6.53
N ILE A 94 9.13 0.41 -6.52
CA ILE A 94 8.29 0.14 -7.67
C ILE A 94 8.79 0.97 -8.86
N ALA A 95 9.13 2.25 -8.72
CA ALA A 95 9.70 3.03 -9.84
C ALA A 95 10.97 2.44 -10.48
N ASP A 96 11.74 1.61 -9.77
CA ASP A 96 12.94 0.97 -10.32
C ASP A 96 12.73 -0.49 -10.75
N LEU A 97 11.88 -1.25 -10.04
CA LEU A 97 11.79 -2.71 -10.19
C LEU A 97 10.56 -3.20 -10.97
N ALA A 98 9.44 -2.48 -10.91
CA ALA A 98 8.17 -2.95 -11.48
C ALA A 98 7.26 -1.79 -11.92
N ARG A 99 6.18 -2.05 -12.63
CA ARG A 99 5.12 -1.05 -12.87
C ARG A 99 3.78 -1.65 -12.47
N PRO A 100 3.47 -1.76 -11.17
CA PRO A 100 2.27 -2.46 -10.71
C PRO A 100 1.00 -1.92 -11.37
N VAL A 101 0.08 -2.81 -11.75
CA VAL A 101 -1.18 -2.44 -12.42
C VAL A 101 -2.04 -1.51 -11.55
N LEU A 102 -1.95 -1.69 -10.23
CA LEU A 102 -2.67 -0.89 -9.25
C LEU A 102 -1.79 -0.61 -8.04
N ILE A 103 -1.72 0.65 -7.63
CA ILE A 103 -1.02 1.08 -6.43
C ILE A 103 -2.01 1.83 -5.53
N ILE A 104 -2.03 1.50 -4.24
CA ILE A 104 -2.80 2.20 -3.22
C ILE A 104 -1.81 2.76 -2.21
N SER A 105 -1.62 4.07 -2.23
CA SER A 105 -0.61 4.75 -1.41
C SER A 105 -1.06 6.16 -1.04
N THR A 106 -0.23 6.85 -0.26
CA THR A 106 -0.40 8.26 0.05
C THR A 106 -0.08 9.15 -1.16
N GLY A 107 -0.35 10.46 -1.02
CA GLY A 107 -0.06 11.45 -2.05
C GLY A 107 1.43 11.72 -2.30
N PHE A 108 1.70 12.84 -2.96
CA PHE A 108 3.02 13.23 -3.47
C PHE A 108 3.89 14.02 -2.47
N ASP A 109 3.59 13.90 -1.18
CA ASP A 109 4.28 14.67 -0.16
C ASP A 109 5.73 14.20 0.03
N VAL A 110 6.60 15.14 0.41
CA VAL A 110 8.03 14.86 0.70
C VAL A 110 8.30 14.92 2.21
N PHE A 111 7.58 15.79 2.93
CA PHE A 111 7.73 15.99 4.36
C PHE A 111 6.39 15.73 5.06
N ASN A 112 6.43 15.23 6.30
CA ASN A 112 5.25 15.12 7.14
C ASN A 112 4.92 16.46 7.81
N GLY A 113 3.82 16.51 8.58
CA GLY A 113 3.40 17.72 9.29
C GLY A 113 4.40 18.27 10.32
N ASN A 114 5.45 17.52 10.64
CA ASN A 114 6.54 17.93 11.53
C ASN A 114 7.82 18.30 10.75
N GLU A 115 7.72 18.57 9.44
CA GLU A 115 8.83 18.90 8.53
C GLU A 115 9.91 17.82 8.43
N LYS A 116 9.62 16.58 8.86
CA LYS A 116 10.54 15.45 8.69
C LYS A 116 10.29 14.77 7.34
N PRO A 117 11.34 14.34 6.62
CA PRO A 117 11.18 13.59 5.39
C PRO A 117 10.32 12.34 5.60
N LEU A 118 9.40 12.08 4.67
CA LEU A 118 8.68 10.81 4.61
C LEU A 118 9.62 9.70 4.15
N ALA A 119 9.49 8.50 4.72
CA ALA A 119 10.25 7.33 4.27
C ALA A 119 9.92 6.97 2.82
N ASP A 120 8.67 7.18 2.42
CA ASP A 120 8.15 6.96 1.07
C ASP A 120 7.88 8.28 0.33
N ALA A 121 8.88 9.16 0.35
CA ALA A 121 8.82 10.48 -0.27
C ALA A 121 8.97 10.45 -1.80
N GLU A 122 8.39 11.45 -2.45
CA GLU A 122 8.55 11.68 -3.89
C GLU A 122 10.00 12.02 -4.30
N SER A 123 10.35 11.61 -5.51
CA SER A 123 11.63 11.84 -6.17
C SER A 123 11.43 12.10 -7.67
N PRO A 124 12.44 12.58 -8.42
CA PRO A 124 12.30 12.79 -9.87
C PRO A 124 11.83 11.54 -10.63
N ARG A 125 12.29 10.35 -10.22
CA ARG A 125 11.90 9.08 -10.85
C ARG A 125 10.47 8.64 -10.55
N THR A 126 9.99 8.85 -9.32
CA THR A 126 8.59 8.52 -8.98
C THR A 126 7.64 9.43 -9.73
N ARG A 127 7.95 10.73 -9.81
CA ARG A 127 7.21 11.69 -10.65
C ARG A 127 7.12 11.26 -12.11
N GLN A 128 8.22 10.76 -12.67
CA GLN A 128 8.22 10.24 -14.03
C GLN A 128 7.33 9.00 -14.17
N MET A 129 7.41 8.05 -13.23
CA MET A 129 6.54 6.87 -13.21
C MET A 129 5.06 7.24 -13.15
N TRP A 130 4.69 8.22 -12.33
CA TRP A 130 3.28 8.63 -12.16
C TRP A 130 2.64 9.18 -13.44
N LEU A 131 3.44 9.60 -14.44
CA LEU A 131 2.95 9.99 -15.76
C LEU A 131 2.33 8.84 -16.56
N ASP A 132 2.42 7.60 -16.09
CA ASP A 132 1.79 6.43 -16.70
C ASP A 132 0.51 5.99 -15.96
N TYR A 133 0.10 6.71 -14.91
CA TYR A 133 -1.02 6.31 -14.05
C TYR A 133 -2.15 7.34 -14.11
N ASP A 134 -3.37 6.83 -13.96
CA ASP A 134 -4.54 7.62 -13.62
C ASP A 134 -4.72 7.62 -12.10
N VAL A 135 -5.09 8.76 -11.53
CA VAL A 135 -5.18 8.96 -10.07
C VAL A 135 -6.62 9.13 -9.64
N PHE A 136 -7.06 8.34 -8.68
CA PHE A 136 -8.40 8.40 -8.10
C PHE A 136 -8.30 8.59 -6.59
N SER A 137 -9.05 9.55 -6.06
CA SER A 137 -9.29 9.63 -4.61
C SER A 137 -10.31 8.57 -4.20
N LEU A 138 -10.08 7.90 -3.06
CA LEU A 138 -11.11 7.04 -2.48
C LEU A 138 -12.32 7.88 -2.05
N PRO A 139 -13.56 7.43 -2.32
CA PRO A 139 -14.75 8.19 -1.99
C PRO A 139 -14.90 8.34 -0.47
N SER A 140 -14.84 9.57 0.02
CA SER A 140 -15.14 9.90 1.42
C SER A 140 -16.62 10.24 1.55
N HIS A 141 -17.48 9.22 1.55
CA HIS A 141 -18.86 9.37 1.95
C HIS A 141 -19.15 8.42 3.12
N SER A 142 -18.94 8.90 4.34
CA SER A 142 -19.55 8.33 5.53
C SER A 142 -19.79 9.42 6.56
N ASP A 143 -20.86 9.24 7.34
CA ASP A 143 -21.09 9.97 8.60
C ASP A 143 -20.07 9.56 9.69
N ASP A 144 -19.09 8.72 9.33
CA ASP A 144 -18.14 8.06 10.21
C ASP A 144 -16.76 8.72 10.06
N VAL A 145 -16.51 9.70 10.93
CA VAL A 145 -15.33 10.56 10.90
C VAL A 145 -14.03 9.76 11.00
N GLU A 146 -14.04 8.63 11.70
CA GLU A 146 -12.86 7.80 11.94
C GLU A 146 -12.40 7.12 10.65
N ILE A 147 -13.32 6.51 9.90
CA ILE A 147 -13.03 5.88 8.60
C ILE A 147 -12.61 6.95 7.59
N CYS A 148 -13.32 8.08 7.54
CA CYS A 148 -12.96 9.19 6.66
C CYS A 148 -11.55 9.72 6.96
N SER A 149 -11.18 9.83 8.24
CA SER A 149 -9.84 10.25 8.64
C SER A 149 -8.77 9.26 8.22
N ALA A 150 -9.03 7.96 8.37
CA ALA A 150 -8.06 6.93 8.04
C ALA A 150 -7.85 6.73 6.52
N LEU A 151 -8.89 6.99 5.72
CA LEU A 151 -8.80 6.96 4.25
C LEU A 151 -8.34 8.29 3.65
N LYS A 152 -8.32 9.38 4.43
CA LYS A 152 -7.92 10.70 3.96
C LYS A 152 -6.46 10.68 3.50
N GLY A 153 -6.23 11.13 2.28
CA GLY A 153 -4.89 11.17 1.69
C GLY A 153 -4.45 9.85 1.06
N LEU A 154 -5.32 8.84 1.02
CA LEU A 154 -5.11 7.64 0.21
C LEU A 154 -5.62 7.85 -1.22
N TYR A 155 -4.82 7.39 -2.16
CA TYR A 155 -5.10 7.47 -3.59
C TYR A 155 -4.93 6.10 -4.23
N LEU A 156 -5.77 5.84 -5.21
CA LEU A 156 -5.68 4.72 -6.12
C LEU A 156 -4.96 5.20 -7.38
N TYR A 157 -3.85 4.57 -7.75
CA TYR A 157 -3.10 4.83 -8.97
C TYR A 157 -3.26 3.61 -9.87
N HIS A 158 -3.97 3.76 -10.98
CA HIS A 158 -4.18 2.69 -11.95
C HIS A 158 -3.31 2.93 -13.17
N ARG A 159 -2.47 1.94 -13.52
CA ARG A 159 -1.59 2.05 -14.67
C ARG A 159 -2.41 2.12 -15.95
N ARG A 160 -2.16 3.11 -16.80
CA ARG A 160 -2.79 3.18 -18.12
C ARG A 160 -2.30 2.02 -18.98
N GLN A 161 -3.25 1.31 -19.58
CA GLN A 161 -2.93 0.36 -20.63
C GLN A 161 -2.36 1.17 -21.80
N GLN A 162 -1.14 0.87 -22.24
CA GLN A 162 -0.65 1.43 -23.50
C GLN A 162 -1.62 0.98 -24.61
N PRO A 163 -2.00 1.87 -25.54
CA PRO A 163 -2.75 1.45 -26.72
C PRO A 163 -1.96 0.30 -27.36
N LEU A 164 -2.64 -0.80 -27.67
CA LEU A 164 -2.05 -1.86 -28.49
C LEU A 164 -1.52 -1.16 -29.74
N GLU A 165 -0.19 -1.05 -29.89
CA GLU A 165 0.37 -0.59 -31.15
C GLU A 165 -0.20 -1.53 -32.20
N SER A 166 -1.01 -0.97 -33.10
CA SER A 166 -1.49 -1.69 -34.28
C SER A 166 -0.25 -2.24 -34.95
N GLN A 167 -0.01 -3.54 -34.82
CA GLN A 167 1.07 -4.22 -35.52
C GLN A 167 0.91 -3.87 -36.99
N GLY A 168 1.85 -3.08 -37.50
CA GLY A 168 1.85 -2.62 -38.87
C GLY A 168 1.82 -3.82 -39.79
N ALA A 169 0.78 -3.89 -40.61
CA ALA A 169 0.69 -4.73 -41.80
C ALA A 169 1.66 -4.25 -42.88
#